data_AF-A0A6A4B7N5-F1
#
_entry.id   AF-A0A6A4B7N5-F1
#
_cell.length_a   1.000
_cell.length_b   1.000
_cell.length_c   1.000
_cell.angle_alpha   90.00
_cell.angle_beta   90.00
_cell.angle_gamma   90.00
#
_symmetry.space_group_name_H-M   'P 1'
#
loop_
_entity.id
_entity.type
_entity.pdbx_description
1 polymer ?
#
loop_
_entity_poly.entity_id
_entity_poly.type
_entity_poly.pdbx_seq_one_letter_code
_entity_poly.pdbx_strand_id
1 'polypeptide(L)'
;DIPDDDDDDDDCATCVTLGINATVSSPVLPLRQQIADAYEEDAFYAAIIRYLRNPTADTLAKLTRPTRDAITRYDLDGDLLTYAIDTFDTPRVVIPADDDLRARLVHEYHDAPAGGHLGREKTFAALSRDFFWPRMYTWIRKWVRSCEICQRVKPAASKQAPLRPGTDRRDD
;
A
#
# COMPACT_ATOMS: atom_id res chain seq x y z
N ASP A 1 -26.89 41.79 -25.86
CA ASP A 1 -26.31 40.53 -26.32
C ASP A 1 -25.65 39.80 -25.16
N ILE A 2 -26.28 38.70 -24.75
CA ILE A 2 -25.76 37.65 -23.89
C ILE A 2 -25.58 36.44 -24.83
N PRO A 3 -24.47 35.71 -24.69
CA PRO A 3 -24.52 34.25 -24.63
C PRO A 3 -24.02 33.82 -23.24
N ASP A 4 -24.76 33.10 -22.39
CA ASP A 4 -25.41 31.79 -22.55
C ASP A 4 -24.47 30.77 -23.20
N ASP A 5 -23.67 30.12 -22.36
CA ASP A 5 -23.53 28.67 -22.39
C ASP A 5 -23.33 28.18 -20.95
N ASP A 6 -24.33 27.40 -20.55
CA ASP A 6 -24.58 26.76 -19.27
C ASP A 6 -23.62 25.60 -18.95
N ASP A 7 -23.53 25.33 -17.65
CA ASP A 7 -23.47 24.02 -16.99
C ASP A 7 -22.36 23.01 -17.37
N ASP A 8 -21.48 22.77 -16.39
CA ASP A 8 -21.39 21.44 -15.77
C ASP A 8 -20.78 21.59 -14.36
N ASP A 9 -21.66 21.75 -13.37
CA ASP A 9 -21.42 21.34 -11.99
C ASP A 9 -21.24 19.81 -11.95
N ASP A 10 -20.01 19.31 -11.80
CA ASP A 10 -19.79 17.98 -11.19
C ASP A 10 -19.30 18.19 -9.75
N ASP A 11 -20.31 18.39 -8.91
CA ASP A 11 -20.29 18.10 -7.49
C ASP A 11 -19.89 16.62 -7.29
N CYS A 12 -18.60 16.34 -7.12
CA CYS A 12 -18.17 15.05 -6.57
C CYS A 12 -18.33 15.09 -5.03
N ALA A 13 -19.55 15.36 -4.57
CA ALA A 13 -19.96 15.26 -3.18
C ALA A 13 -21.14 14.28 -3.02
N THR A 14 -20.96 13.04 -3.47
CA THR A 14 -21.79 11.93 -2.98
C THR A 14 -20.96 10.66 -2.74
N CYS A 15 -20.55 10.47 -1.49
CA CYS A 15 -20.51 9.13 -0.91
C CYS A 15 -20.58 9.22 0.62
N VAL A 16 -21.70 9.72 1.14
CA VAL A 16 -22.12 9.39 2.50
C VAL A 16 -23.39 8.54 2.41
N THR A 17 -23.29 7.38 3.08
CA THR A 17 -24.36 6.44 3.47
C THR A 17 -24.95 5.49 2.42
N LEU A 18 -24.20 4.41 2.17
CA LEU A 18 -24.78 3.11 2.41
C LEU A 18 -24.06 2.52 3.63
N GLY A 19 -24.80 2.26 4.70
CA GLY A 19 -24.36 1.47 5.85
C GLY A 19 -24.14 0.02 5.45
N ILE A 20 -23.17 -0.20 4.57
CA ILE A 20 -22.58 -1.48 4.27
C ILE A 20 -21.32 -1.50 5.10
N ASN A 21 -21.27 -2.41 6.07
CA ASN A 21 -20.06 -2.78 6.79
C ASN A 21 -18.88 -2.73 5.81
N ALA A 22 -17.88 -1.87 6.07
CA ALA A 22 -16.71 -1.61 5.23
C ALA A 22 -15.74 -2.82 5.23
N THR A 23 -16.30 -3.99 4.97
CA THR A 23 -15.65 -5.27 4.89
C THR A 23 -15.20 -5.39 3.44
N VAL A 24 -13.90 -5.22 3.21
CA VAL A 24 -13.19 -5.63 1.99
C VAL A 24 -13.39 -4.69 0.79
N SER A 25 -12.44 -3.75 0.59
CA SER A 25 -12.30 -2.92 -0.63
C SER A 25 -12.41 -3.76 -1.92
N SER A 26 -12.92 -3.19 -3.02
CA SER A 26 -13.15 -3.87 -4.31
C SER A 26 -12.01 -4.75 -4.85
N PRO A 27 -10.71 -4.42 -4.68
CA PRO A 27 -9.60 -5.27 -5.13
C PRO A 27 -9.26 -6.41 -4.16
N VAL A 28 -9.75 -6.37 -2.92
CA VAL A 28 -9.50 -7.43 -1.94
C VAL A 28 -10.41 -8.63 -2.18
N LEU A 29 -11.61 -8.45 -2.73
CA LEU A 29 -12.55 -9.55 -3.01
C LEU A 29 -11.96 -10.68 -3.89
N PRO A 30 -11.31 -10.41 -5.05
CA PRO A 30 -10.70 -11.47 -5.86
C PRO A 30 -9.46 -12.10 -5.20
N LEU A 31 -8.79 -11.38 -4.29
CA LEU A 31 -7.55 -11.83 -3.65
C LEU A 31 -7.78 -12.42 -2.26
N ARG A 32 -8.99 -12.31 -1.72
CA ARG A 32 -9.32 -12.67 -0.34
C ARG A 32 -8.91 -14.10 -0.01
N GLN A 33 -9.27 -15.04 -0.86
CA GLN A 33 -8.93 -16.45 -0.65
C GLN A 33 -7.42 -16.67 -0.71
N GLN A 34 -6.73 -16.07 -1.69
CA GLN A 34 -5.29 -16.21 -1.83
C GLN A 34 -4.52 -15.60 -0.65
N ILE A 35 -4.99 -14.46 -0.12
CA ILE A 35 -4.43 -13.83 1.09
C ILE A 35 -4.63 -14.77 2.29
N ALA A 36 -5.83 -15.33 2.44
CA ALA A 36 -6.16 -16.23 3.53
C ALA A 36 -5.31 -17.52 3.48
N ASP A 37 -5.19 -18.14 2.31
CA ASP A 37 -4.37 -19.35 2.10
C ASP A 37 -2.89 -19.06 2.37
N ALA A 38 -2.39 -17.90 1.93
CA ALA A 38 -1.01 -17.50 2.15
C ALA A 38 -0.66 -17.24 3.63
N TYR A 39 -1.63 -17.11 4.53
CA TYR A 39 -1.34 -17.08 5.96
C TYR A 39 -0.84 -18.43 6.49
N GLU A 40 -1.17 -19.55 5.85
CA GLU A 40 -0.71 -20.88 6.28
C GLU A 40 0.80 -21.05 6.12
N GLU A 41 1.36 -20.43 5.06
CA GLU A 41 2.79 -20.43 4.78
C GLU A 41 3.56 -19.39 5.63
N ASP A 42 2.87 -18.41 6.21
CA ASP A 42 3.45 -17.39 7.09
C ASP A 42 3.28 -17.76 8.56
N ALA A 43 4.27 -18.47 9.11
CA ALA A 43 4.27 -18.91 10.52
C ALA A 43 4.03 -17.77 11.53
N PHE A 44 4.40 -16.52 11.20
CA PHE A 44 4.16 -15.37 12.07
C PHE A 44 2.68 -15.01 12.11
N TYR A 45 2.03 -14.85 10.95
CA TYR A 45 0.60 -14.54 10.89
C TYR A 45 -0.27 -15.74 11.28
N ALA A 46 0.10 -16.97 10.90
CA ALA A 46 -0.55 -18.19 11.35
C ALA A 46 -0.64 -18.27 12.88
N ALA A 47 0.43 -17.89 13.59
CA ALA A 47 0.45 -17.88 15.05
C ALA A 47 -0.52 -16.84 15.64
N ILE A 48 -0.59 -15.64 15.06
CA ILE A 48 -1.53 -14.58 15.45
C ILE A 48 -2.98 -15.04 15.22
N ILE A 49 -3.29 -15.53 14.03
CA ILE A 49 -4.62 -16.03 13.65
C ILE A 49 -5.06 -17.15 14.59
N ARG A 50 -4.16 -18.09 14.91
CA ARG A 50 -4.43 -19.18 15.85
C ARG A 50 -4.75 -18.67 17.26
N TYR A 51 -4.09 -17.60 17.72
CA TYR A 51 -4.42 -16.96 18.99
C TYR A 51 -5.78 -16.26 18.93
N LEU A 52 -6.07 -15.49 17.88
CA LEU A 52 -7.33 -14.77 17.74
C LEU A 52 -8.54 -15.72 17.64
N ARG A 53 -8.39 -16.86 16.96
CA ARG A 53 -9.42 -17.91 16.90
C ARG A 53 -9.63 -18.63 18.25
N ASN A 54 -8.60 -18.73 19.07
CA ASN A 54 -8.67 -19.42 20.36
C ASN A 54 -7.70 -18.79 21.39
N PRO A 55 -8.13 -17.70 22.08
CA PRO A 55 -7.25 -16.95 22.98
C PRO A 55 -7.05 -17.72 24.28
N THR A 56 -5.90 -18.38 24.40
CA THR A 56 -5.50 -19.17 25.58
C THR A 56 -4.08 -18.83 26.00
N ALA A 57 -3.70 -19.21 27.21
CA ALA A 57 -2.32 -19.02 27.68
C ALA A 57 -1.30 -19.75 26.80
N ASP A 58 -1.63 -20.93 26.26
CA ASP A 58 -0.75 -21.67 25.33
C ASP A 58 -0.61 -20.93 23.99
N THR A 59 -1.73 -20.49 23.39
CA THR A 59 -1.67 -19.79 22.10
C THR A 59 -0.95 -18.46 22.23
N LEU A 60 -1.14 -17.74 23.34
CA LEU A 60 -0.42 -16.52 23.68
C LEU A 60 1.08 -16.77 23.89
N ALA A 61 1.47 -17.85 24.57
CA ALA A 61 2.87 -18.19 24.83
C ALA A 61 3.66 -18.48 23.54
N LYS A 62 2.99 -18.90 22.46
CA LYS A 62 3.62 -19.10 21.14
C LYS A 62 3.91 -17.80 20.39
N LEU A 63 3.37 -16.66 20.84
CA LEU A 63 3.64 -15.35 20.25
C LEU A 63 4.91 -14.72 20.82
N THR A 64 5.65 -14.00 19.98
CA THR A 64 6.81 -13.22 20.45
C THR A 64 6.38 -12.10 21.39
N ARG A 65 7.28 -11.61 22.26
CA ARG A 65 6.98 -10.48 23.18
C ARG A 65 6.41 -9.25 22.43
N PRO A 66 7.05 -8.74 21.37
CA PRO A 66 6.50 -7.59 20.62
C PRO A 66 5.12 -7.87 20.02
N THR A 67 4.88 -9.09 19.54
CA THR A 67 3.57 -9.48 19.00
C THR A 67 2.49 -9.46 20.09
N ARG A 68 2.81 -9.94 21.29
CA ARG A 68 1.88 -9.93 22.43
C ARG A 68 1.52 -8.51 22.85
N ASP A 69 2.51 -7.62 22.91
CA ASP A 69 2.29 -6.22 23.32
C ASP A 69 1.40 -5.46 22.32
N ALA A 70 1.43 -5.88 21.04
CA ALA A 70 0.64 -5.30 19.96
C ALA A 70 -0.57 -6.16 19.56
N ILE A 71 -0.93 -7.21 20.30
CA ILE A 71 -1.93 -8.20 19.84
C ILE A 71 -3.32 -7.58 19.69
N THR A 72 -3.63 -6.56 20.51
CA THR A 72 -4.89 -5.81 20.46
C THR A 72 -5.06 -4.97 19.20
N ARG A 73 -3.98 -4.79 18.42
CA ARG A 73 -4.02 -4.12 17.12
C ARG A 73 -4.39 -5.03 15.98
N TYR A 74 -4.46 -6.34 16.24
CA TYR A 74 -4.84 -7.34 15.25
C TYR A 74 -6.24 -7.88 15.57
N ASP A 75 -7.04 -8.05 14.53
CA ASP A 75 -8.35 -8.68 14.65
C ASP A 75 -8.64 -9.56 13.43
N LEU A 76 -9.64 -10.45 13.53
CA LEU A 76 -10.08 -11.33 12.46
C LEU A 76 -11.40 -10.87 11.87
N ASP A 77 -11.39 -10.57 10.58
CA ASP A 77 -12.57 -10.32 9.77
C ASP A 77 -12.86 -11.54 8.88
N GLY A 78 -13.59 -12.50 9.46
CA GLY A 78 -13.74 -13.84 8.91
C GLY A 78 -12.40 -14.58 8.85
N ASP A 79 -11.82 -14.68 7.65
CA ASP A 79 -10.54 -15.36 7.41
C ASP A 79 -9.39 -14.38 7.12
N LEU A 80 -9.69 -13.07 7.07
CA LEU A 80 -8.67 -12.05 6.87
C LEU A 80 -8.20 -11.51 8.21
N LEU A 81 -6.87 -11.45 8.36
CA LEU A 81 -6.25 -10.74 9.47
C LEU A 81 -6.27 -9.24 9.15
N THR A 82 -6.74 -8.44 10.10
CA THR A 82 -6.76 -6.97 9.99
C THR A 82 -5.84 -6.33 11.03
N TYR A 83 -5.37 -5.11 10.73
CA TYR A 83 -4.50 -4.33 11.60
C TYR A 83 -4.98 -2.89 11.72
N ALA A 84 -5.22 -2.43 12.96
CA ALA A 84 -5.60 -1.06 13.30
C ALA A 84 -4.72 -0.55 14.45
N ILE A 85 -4.23 0.69 14.35
CA ILE A 85 -3.35 1.27 15.38
C ILE A 85 -4.13 1.55 16.67
N ASP A 86 -5.36 2.04 16.51
CA ASP A 86 -6.31 2.34 17.56
C ASP A 86 -7.74 2.04 17.07
N THR A 87 -8.74 2.32 17.91
CA THR A 87 -10.16 2.05 17.63
C THR A 87 -10.80 2.98 16.61
N PHE A 88 -10.14 4.08 16.26
CA PHE A 88 -10.62 5.07 15.29
C PHE A 88 -9.96 4.89 13.92
N ASP A 89 -8.85 4.16 13.86
CA ASP A 89 -8.15 3.79 12.65
C ASP A 89 -8.94 2.75 11.85
N THR A 90 -9.09 2.98 10.55
CA THR A 90 -9.74 2.01 9.66
C THR A 90 -8.92 0.71 9.65
N PRO A 91 -9.53 -0.45 9.94
CA PRO A 91 -8.83 -1.73 9.89
C PRO A 91 -8.28 -2.00 8.49
N ARG A 92 -6.98 -2.29 8.40
CA ARG A 92 -6.30 -2.62 7.14
C ARG A 92 -6.04 -4.10 7.04
N VAL A 93 -6.26 -4.67 5.87
CA VAL A 93 -6.00 -6.10 5.62
C VAL A 93 -4.50 -6.35 5.66
N VAL A 94 -4.09 -7.35 6.44
CA VAL A 94 -2.70 -7.73 6.59
C VAL A 94 -2.28 -8.63 5.43
N ILE A 95 -1.23 -8.22 4.71
CA ILE A 95 -0.69 -9.01 3.60
C ILE A 95 0.49 -9.87 4.09
N PRO A 96 0.43 -11.21 3.91
CA PRO A 96 1.49 -12.12 4.36
C PRO A 96 2.83 -11.84 3.68
N ALA A 97 3.90 -12.50 4.16
CA ALA A 97 5.24 -12.43 3.56
C ALA A 97 5.38 -13.14 2.21
N ASP A 98 4.39 -12.95 1.32
CA ASP A 98 4.36 -13.41 -0.06
C ASP A 98 4.72 -12.24 -1.00
N ASP A 99 5.89 -12.33 -1.63
CA ASP A 99 6.40 -11.27 -2.51
C ASP A 99 5.61 -11.17 -3.83
N ASP A 100 5.03 -12.26 -4.33
CA ASP A 100 4.24 -12.27 -5.57
C ASP A 100 2.88 -11.61 -5.34
N LEU A 101 2.24 -11.92 -4.21
CA LEU A 101 0.99 -11.30 -3.77
C LEU A 101 1.19 -9.79 -3.55
N ARG A 102 2.27 -9.40 -2.87
CA ARG A 102 2.63 -7.98 -2.68
C ARG A 102 2.93 -7.29 -4.00
N ALA A 103 3.66 -7.93 -4.91
CA ALA A 103 3.99 -7.36 -6.22
C ALA A 103 2.73 -7.13 -7.06
N ARG A 104 1.80 -8.07 -7.07
CA ARG A 104 0.53 -7.94 -7.78
C ARG A 104 -0.32 -6.78 -7.25
N LEU A 105 -0.47 -6.68 -5.93
CA LEU A 105 -1.16 -5.55 -5.30
C LEU A 105 -0.51 -4.22 -5.68
N VAL A 106 0.81 -4.14 -5.60
CA VAL A 106 1.52 -2.90 -5.94
C VAL A 106 1.39 -2.57 -7.42
N HIS A 107 1.45 -3.56 -8.31
CA HIS A 107 1.28 -3.39 -9.75
C HIS A 107 -0.12 -2.84 -10.09
N GLU A 108 -1.18 -3.44 -9.53
CA GLU A 108 -2.56 -3.00 -9.76
C GLU A 108 -2.77 -1.53 -9.38
N TYR A 109 -2.22 -1.10 -8.24
CA TYR A 109 -2.32 0.29 -7.78
C TYR A 109 -1.32 1.23 -8.47
N HIS A 110 -0.20 0.72 -8.99
CA HIS A 110 0.82 1.53 -9.66
C HIS A 110 0.44 1.84 -11.11
N ASP A 111 -0.10 0.85 -11.83
CA ASP A 111 -0.40 0.93 -13.27
C ASP A 111 -1.89 1.18 -13.56
N ALA A 112 -2.70 1.45 -12.54
CA ALA A 112 -4.11 1.82 -12.69
C ALA A 112 -4.30 2.99 -13.69
N PRO A 113 -5.18 2.89 -14.70
CA PRO A 113 -5.40 3.92 -15.72
C PRO A 113 -5.82 5.28 -15.14
N ALA A 114 -6.58 5.28 -14.05
CA ALA A 114 -6.99 6.48 -13.33
C ALA A 114 -5.84 7.16 -12.55
N GLY A 115 -4.72 6.47 -12.35
CA GLY A 115 -3.60 6.91 -11.50
C GLY A 115 -2.32 7.29 -12.24
N GLY A 116 -2.22 7.06 -13.56
CA GLY A 116 -1.09 7.52 -14.40
C GLY A 116 0.28 7.32 -13.77
N HIS A 117 0.79 6.08 -13.71
CA HIS A 117 2.07 5.74 -13.06
C HIS A 117 2.29 6.54 -11.78
N LEU A 118 1.40 6.34 -10.81
CA LEU A 118 1.48 6.98 -9.50
C LEU A 118 2.93 6.86 -9.00
N GLY A 119 3.61 7.99 -8.83
CA GLY A 119 4.95 7.98 -8.24
C GLY A 119 4.92 7.26 -6.90
N ARG A 120 6.06 6.69 -6.47
CA ARG A 120 6.23 5.90 -5.23
C ARG A 120 5.32 6.28 -4.05
N GLU A 121 5.23 7.57 -3.75
CA GLU A 121 4.48 8.10 -2.60
C GLU A 121 2.98 7.95 -2.77
N LYS A 122 2.47 8.17 -3.98
CA LYS A 122 1.05 8.00 -4.28
C LYS A 122 0.64 6.52 -4.25
N THR A 123 1.47 5.62 -4.78
CA THR A 123 1.21 4.17 -4.66
C THR A 123 1.18 3.71 -3.21
N PHE A 124 2.14 4.15 -2.39
CA PHE A 124 2.13 3.85 -0.96
C PHE A 124 0.87 4.40 -0.27
N ALA A 125 0.53 5.67 -0.52
CA ALA A 125 -0.62 6.32 0.11
C ALA A 125 -1.96 5.66 -0.27
N ALA A 126 -2.06 5.12 -1.49
CA ALA A 126 -3.24 4.38 -1.92
C ALA A 126 -3.33 3.01 -1.22
N LEU A 127 -2.25 2.23 -1.25
CA LEU A 127 -2.21 0.91 -0.61
C LEU A 127 -2.36 0.98 0.91
N SER A 128 -1.78 2.00 1.56
CA SER A 128 -1.82 2.13 3.02
C SER A 128 -3.18 2.48 3.58
N ARG A 129 -4.19 2.74 2.74
CA ARG A 129 -5.58 2.93 3.18
C ARG A 129 -6.24 1.59 3.48
N ASP A 130 -5.95 0.58 2.66
CA ASP A 130 -6.66 -0.70 2.68
C ASP A 130 -5.77 -1.84 3.22
N PHE A 131 -4.44 -1.72 3.11
CA PHE A 131 -3.50 -2.80 3.37
C PHE A 131 -2.40 -2.43 4.36
N PHE A 132 -1.91 -3.46 5.04
CA PHE A 132 -0.79 -3.35 5.96
C PHE A 132 0.17 -4.54 5.85
N TRP A 133 1.47 -4.25 5.88
CA TRP A 133 2.49 -5.22 6.25
C TRP A 133 3.72 -4.51 6.84
N PRO A 134 4.53 -5.20 7.66
CA PRO A 134 5.75 -4.64 8.20
C PRO A 134 6.68 -4.12 7.10
N ARG A 135 7.20 -2.90 7.29
CA ARG A 135 8.15 -2.24 6.37
C ARG A 135 7.59 -2.04 4.95
N MET A 136 6.27 -1.90 4.81
CA MET A 136 5.57 -1.67 3.55
C MET A 136 6.18 -0.57 2.68
N TYR A 137 6.46 0.60 3.26
CA TYR A 137 7.08 1.71 2.53
C TYR A 137 8.43 1.33 1.89
N THR A 138 9.30 0.66 2.64
CA THR A 138 10.62 0.24 2.17
C THR A 138 10.50 -0.80 1.06
N TRP A 139 9.57 -1.74 1.18
CA TRP A 139 9.31 -2.76 0.18
C TRP A 139 8.79 -2.12 -1.13
N ILE A 140 7.75 -1.28 -1.04
CA ILE A 140 7.17 -0.57 -2.21
C ILE A 140 8.22 0.31 -2.89
N ARG A 141 9.03 1.04 -2.12
CA ARG A 141 10.13 1.84 -2.66
C ARG A 141 11.13 1.02 -3.48
N LYS A 142 11.44 -0.20 -3.06
CA LYS A 142 12.33 -1.10 -3.78
C LYS A 142 11.67 -1.59 -5.07
N TRP A 143 10.40 -1.99 -5.00
CA TRP A 143 9.64 -2.48 -6.14
C TRP A 143 9.42 -1.41 -7.23
N VAL A 144 9.03 -0.19 -6.86
CA VAL A 144 8.83 0.91 -7.82
C VAL A 144 10.16 1.33 -8.47
N ARG A 145 11.30 1.15 -7.79
CA ARG A 145 12.62 1.42 -8.39
C ARG A 145 12.94 0.46 -9.54
N SER A 146 12.43 -0.77 -9.51
CA SER A 146 12.58 -1.74 -10.60
C SER A 146 11.55 -1.56 -11.73
N CYS A 147 10.57 -0.66 -11.60
CA CYS A 147 9.60 -0.39 -12.67
C CYS A 147 10.30 0.30 -13.87
N GLU A 148 10.33 -0.39 -15.02
CA GLU A 148 10.98 0.12 -16.24
C GLU A 148 10.36 1.43 -16.73
N ILE A 149 9.04 1.59 -16.62
CA ILE A 149 8.34 2.78 -17.09
C ILE A 149 8.75 3.99 -16.25
N CYS A 150 8.78 3.82 -14.92
CA CYS A 150 9.29 4.84 -14.00
C CYS A 150 10.77 5.19 -14.23
N GLN A 151 11.59 4.23 -14.67
CA GLN A 151 12.99 4.46 -15.00
C GLN A 151 13.16 5.29 -16.28
N ARG A 152 12.30 5.08 -17.30
CA ARG A 152 12.34 5.82 -18.56
C ARG A 152 11.88 7.27 -18.42
N VAL A 153 10.90 7.53 -17.57
CA VAL A 153 10.30 8.87 -17.39
C VAL A 153 11.16 9.77 -16.48
N LYS A 154 11.92 9.19 -15.53
CA LYS A 154 12.83 10.00 -14.71
C LYS A 154 13.97 10.54 -15.57
N PRO A 155 14.16 11.88 -15.63
CA PRO A 155 15.39 12.43 -16.17
C PRO A 155 16.55 11.83 -15.37
N ALA A 156 17.53 11.24 -16.05
CA ALA A 156 18.81 10.96 -15.42
C ALA A 156 19.28 12.28 -14.81
N ALA A 157 19.57 12.30 -13.50
CA ALA A 157 20.13 13.48 -12.86
C ALA A 157 21.36 13.88 -13.68
N SER A 158 21.24 14.96 -14.46
CA SER A 158 22.33 15.38 -15.31
C SER A 158 23.44 15.79 -14.35
N LYS A 159 24.54 15.04 -14.36
CA LYS A 159 25.80 15.57 -13.87
C LYS A 159 26.18 16.66 -14.86
N GLN A 160 25.63 17.86 -14.70
CA GLN A 160 26.18 19.03 -15.36
C GLN A 160 27.63 19.11 -14.90
N ALA A 161 28.54 18.75 -15.81
CA ALA A 161 29.96 18.94 -15.60
C ALA A 161 30.18 20.45 -15.35
N PRO A 162 31.01 20.84 -14.36
CA PRO A 162 31.29 22.25 -14.13
C PRO A 162 31.81 22.89 -15.41
N LEU A 163 31.11 23.92 -15.90
CA LEU A 163 31.57 24.73 -17.04
C LEU A 163 32.89 25.40 -16.62
N ARG A 164 34.00 24.93 -17.21
CA ARG A 164 35.29 25.59 -17.04
C ARG A 164 35.29 26.88 -17.89
N PRO A 165 35.65 28.05 -17.33
CA PRO A 165 35.83 29.26 -18.13
C PRO A 165 37.03 29.04 -19.06
N GLY A 166 36.82 29.22 -20.37
CA GLY A 166 37.90 29.22 -21.34
C GLY A 166 38.83 30.40 -21.08
N THR A 167 40.09 30.13 -20.77
CA THR A 167 41.13 31.16 -20.75
C THR A 167 41.42 31.57 -22.19
N ASP A 168 40.95 32.76 -22.57
CA ASP A 168 41.38 33.48 -23.79
C ASP A 168 42.88 33.79 -23.64
N ARG A 169 43.72 32.99 -24.29
CA ARG A 169 45.15 33.29 -24.47
C ARG A 169 45.26 34.05 -25.80
N ARG A 170 45.25 35.38 -25.71
CA ARG A 170 45.70 36.25 -26.80
C ARG A 170 47.22 36.34 -26.76
N ASP A 171 47.84 35.68 -27.74
CA ASP A 171 49.18 36.00 -28.24
C ASP A 171 49.05 37.25 -29.14
N ASP A 172 49.67 38.37 -28.75
CA ASP A 172 50.64 39.17 -29.53
C ASP A 172 51.15 40.34 -28.67
#